data_AF-X2CRM8-F1
#
_entry.id   AF-X2CRM8-F1
#
_cell.length_a   1.000
_cell.length_b   1.000
_cell.length_c   1.000
_cell.angle_alpha   90.00
_cell.angle_beta   90.00
_cell.angle_gamma   90.00
#
_symmetry.space_group_name_H-M   'P 1'
#
loop_
_entity.id
_entity.type
_entity.pdbx_description
1 polymer ?
#
loop_
_entity_poly.entity_id
_entity_poly.type
_entity_poly.pdbx_seq_one_letter_code
_entity_poly.pdbx_strand_id
1 'polypeptide(L)'
;YMAPEVLGGALNLRDCESALKQVDVYALGLLYWESFRRCSHLFPGETVPEYQLAFQAELGNHPTFEEMGILVAREKFRPRFPEAWKENSLALRSLKETMEDCWDQDAEARLTAQCAEERL
;
A
#
# COMPACT_ATOMS: atom_id res chain seq x y z
N TYR A 1 -5.19 -1.66 -8.71
CA TYR A 1 -4.96 -0.99 -7.41
C TYR A 1 -5.78 0.29 -7.33
N MET A 2 -7.09 0.18 -7.07
CA MET A 2 -7.96 1.35 -6.88
C MET A 2 -7.96 1.75 -5.40
N ALA A 3 -7.87 3.05 -5.13
CA ALA A 3 -7.90 3.60 -3.79
C ALA A 3 -9.30 3.50 -3.14
N PRO A 4 -9.42 3.56 -1.79
CA PRO A 4 -10.68 3.43 -1.08
C PRO A 4 -11.79 4.38 -1.57
N GLU A 5 -11.46 5.63 -1.88
CA GLU A 5 -12.38 6.64 -2.37
C GLU A 5 -12.87 6.38 -3.80
N VAL A 6 -12.08 5.67 -4.61
CA VAL A 6 -12.49 5.21 -5.95
C VAL A 6 -13.45 4.03 -5.81
N LEU A 7 -13.08 3.05 -4.98
CA LEU A 7 -13.89 1.86 -4.72
C LEU A 7 -15.22 2.19 -4.03
N GLY A 8 -15.22 3.17 -3.13
CA GLY A 8 -16.41 3.64 -2.41
C GLY A 8 -17.24 4.69 -3.17
N GLY A 9 -16.83 5.09 -4.37
CA GLY A 9 -17.53 6.14 -5.14
C GLY A 9 -17.54 7.51 -4.47
N ALA A 10 -16.56 7.80 -3.61
CA ALA A 10 -16.44 9.02 -2.80
C ALA A 10 -15.34 9.97 -3.31
N LEU A 11 -14.79 9.73 -4.51
CA LEU A 11 -13.74 10.55 -5.09
C LEU A 11 -14.22 11.99 -5.35
N ASN A 12 -13.57 12.97 -4.72
CA ASN A 12 -13.89 14.39 -4.89
C ASN A 12 -13.26 14.96 -6.16
N LEU A 13 -14.04 15.03 -7.25
CA LEU A 13 -13.57 15.55 -8.53
C LEU A 13 -13.64 17.08 -8.67
N ARG A 14 -13.98 17.82 -7.60
CA ARG A 14 -13.90 19.29 -7.62
C ARG A 14 -12.45 19.78 -7.66
N ASP A 15 -11.56 19.05 -7.00
CA ASP A 15 -10.11 19.19 -7.11
C ASP A 15 -9.53 17.88 -7.64
N CYS A 16 -9.75 17.65 -8.95
CA CYS A 16 -9.39 16.39 -9.58
C CYS A 16 -7.88 16.15 -9.61
N GLU A 17 -7.06 17.20 -9.69
CA GLU A 17 -5.60 17.06 -9.74
C GLU A 17 -5.08 16.47 -8.42
N SER A 18 -5.44 17.07 -7.29
CA SER A 18 -5.03 16.57 -5.97
C SER A 18 -5.63 15.19 -5.70
N ALA A 19 -6.91 14.98 -6.03
CA ALA A 19 -7.57 13.70 -5.81
C ALA A 19 -6.91 12.55 -6.60
N LEU A 20 -6.60 12.76 -7.88
CA LEU A 20 -5.95 11.74 -8.70
C LEU A 20 -4.50 11.47 -8.26
N LYS A 21 -3.75 12.50 -7.84
CA LYS A 21 -2.42 12.31 -7.24
C LYS A 21 -2.49 11.42 -5.99
N GLN A 22 -3.51 11.59 -5.16
CA GLN A 22 -3.65 10.76 -3.95
C GLN A 22 -4.07 9.32 -4.25
N VAL A 23 -4.82 9.09 -5.34
CA VAL A 23 -5.07 7.74 -5.87
C VAL A 23 -3.76 7.09 -6.33
N ASP A 24 -2.90 7.85 -7.02
CA ASP A 24 -1.61 7.36 -7.48
C ASP A 24 -0.67 7.02 -6.30
N VAL A 25 -0.63 7.86 -5.25
CA VAL A 25 0.17 7.60 -4.04
C VAL A 25 -0.31 6.34 -3.31
N TYR A 26 -1.62 6.10 -3.24
CA TYR A 26 -2.16 4.85 -2.70
C TYR A 26 -1.63 3.64 -3.46
N ALA A 27 -1.66 3.69 -4.81
CA ALA A 27 -1.14 2.62 -5.64
C ALA A 27 0.39 2.45 -5.47
N LEU A 28 1.14 3.55 -5.33
CA LEU A 28 2.57 3.56 -5.07
C LEU A 28 2.92 2.81 -3.77
N GLY A 29 2.18 3.05 -2.68
CA GLY A 29 2.39 2.34 -1.40
C GLY A 29 2.25 0.81 -1.54
N LEU A 30 1.28 0.35 -2.33
CA LEU A 30 1.11 -1.08 -2.61
C LEU A 30 2.27 -1.65 -3.46
N LEU A 31 2.74 -0.88 -4.45
CA LEU A 31 3.88 -1.28 -5.28
C LEU A 31 5.19 -1.33 -4.48
N TYR A 32 5.38 -0.43 -3.53
CA TYR A 32 6.48 -0.50 -2.57
C TYR A 32 6.43 -1.80 -1.79
N TRP A 33 5.26 -2.19 -1.26
CA TRP A 33 5.12 -3.45 -0.53
C TRP A 33 5.48 -4.67 -1.38
N GLU A 34 5.04 -4.72 -2.65
CA GLU A 34 5.39 -5.80 -3.57
C GLU A 34 6.89 -5.83 -3.89
N SER A 35 7.47 -4.67 -4.15
CA SER A 35 8.87 -4.52 -4.56
C SER A 35 9.82 -4.88 -3.41
N PHE A 36 9.58 -4.33 -2.23
CA PHE A 36 10.44 -4.54 -1.07
C PHE A 36 10.34 -5.96 -0.52
N ARG A 37 9.19 -6.64 -0.66
CA ARG A 37 9.08 -8.08 -0.36
C ARG A 37 10.00 -8.97 -1.18
N ARG A 38 10.54 -8.48 -2.29
CA ARG A 38 11.51 -9.18 -3.14
C ARG A 38 12.96 -8.73 -2.93
N CYS A 39 13.20 -7.76 -2.04
CA CYS A 39 14.55 -7.29 -1.73
C CYS A 39 15.22 -8.20 -0.69
N SER A 40 16.23 -8.98 -1.12
CA SER A 40 16.92 -9.95 -0.24
C SER A 40 17.59 -9.34 0.99
N HIS A 41 18.03 -8.08 0.90
CA HIS A 41 18.64 -7.37 2.03
C HIS A 41 17.66 -7.12 3.18
N LEU A 42 16.35 -7.14 2.91
CA LEU A 42 15.30 -6.97 3.92
C LEU A 42 14.92 -8.29 4.62
N PHE A 43 15.55 -9.41 4.25
CA PHE A 43 15.34 -10.74 4.83
C PHE A 43 16.67 -11.38 5.29
N PRO A 44 17.42 -10.74 6.21
CA PRO A 44 18.73 -11.25 6.63
C PRO A 44 18.59 -12.59 7.36
N GLY A 45 19.15 -13.65 6.75
CA GLY A 45 19.09 -15.01 7.32
C GLY A 45 17.75 -15.72 7.14
N GLU A 46 16.81 -15.11 6.40
CA GLU A 46 15.51 -15.70 6.07
C GLU A 46 15.36 -15.87 4.55
N THR A 47 14.45 -16.74 4.12
CA THR A 47 14.18 -16.92 2.69
C THR A 47 13.28 -15.80 2.20
N VAL A 48 13.63 -15.18 1.07
CA VAL A 48 12.83 -14.12 0.46
C VAL A 48 11.49 -14.71 -0.04
N PRO A 49 10.32 -14.24 0.44
CA PRO A 49 9.01 -14.78 0.07
C PRO A 49 8.74 -14.68 -1.42
N GLU A 50 8.05 -15.65 -2.02
CA GLU A 50 7.65 -15.60 -3.44
C GLU A 50 6.92 -14.30 -3.79
N TYR A 51 7.02 -13.88 -5.05
CA TYR A 51 6.30 -12.70 -5.52
C TYR A 51 4.79 -12.90 -5.40
N GLN A 52 4.11 -11.85 -4.93
CA GLN A 52 2.68 -11.87 -4.72
C GLN A 52 2.16 -10.44 -4.87
N LEU A 53 1.04 -10.27 -5.57
CA LEU A 53 0.33 -9.01 -5.72
C LEU A 53 -0.30 -8.61 -4.38
N ALA A 54 -0.44 -7.31 -4.12
CA ALA A 54 -1.21 -6.83 -2.98
C ALA A 54 -2.66 -7.38 -3.04
N PHE A 55 -3.15 -7.85 -1.89
CA PHE A 55 -4.47 -8.49 -1.70
C PHE A 55 -4.66 -9.88 -2.34
N GLN A 56 -3.63 -10.44 -2.98
CA GLN A 56 -3.73 -11.77 -3.61
C GLN A 56 -3.94 -12.90 -2.59
N ALA A 57 -3.46 -12.74 -1.35
CA ALA A 57 -3.64 -13.75 -0.30
C ALA A 57 -5.11 -13.88 0.09
N GLU A 58 -5.83 -12.76 0.04
CA GLU A 58 -7.21 -12.62 0.49
C GLU A 58 -8.20 -12.90 -0.64
N LEU A 59 -7.92 -12.41 -1.85
CA LEU A 59 -8.88 -12.42 -2.97
C LEU A 59 -8.38 -13.14 -4.24
N GLY A 60 -7.16 -13.68 -4.24
CA GLY A 60 -6.58 -14.32 -5.41
C GLY A 60 -6.20 -13.33 -6.54
N ASN A 61 -6.06 -13.85 -7.77
CA ASN A 61 -5.49 -13.09 -8.89
C ASN A 61 -6.49 -12.20 -9.64
N HIS A 62 -7.80 -12.45 -9.47
CA HIS A 62 -8.84 -11.80 -10.23
C HIS A 62 -9.97 -11.30 -9.32
N PRO A 63 -9.67 -10.42 -8.35
CA PRO A 63 -10.69 -9.88 -7.47
C PRO A 63 -11.68 -9.03 -8.27
N THR A 64 -12.96 -9.14 -7.92
CA THR A 64 -14.01 -8.28 -8.44
C THR A 64 -13.94 -6.89 -7.80
N PHE A 65 -14.59 -5.90 -8.43
CA PHE A 65 -14.70 -4.56 -7.87
C PHE A 65 -15.41 -4.54 -6.51
N GLU A 66 -16.44 -5.38 -6.34
CA GLU A 66 -17.20 -5.49 -5.09
C GLU A 66 -16.35 -6.06 -3.95
N GLU A 67 -15.62 -7.15 -4.21
CA GLU A 67 -14.70 -7.75 -3.22
C GLU A 67 -13.62 -6.75 -2.77
N MET A 68 -13.02 -6.02 -3.72
CA MET A 68 -12.07 -4.96 -3.41
C MET A 68 -12.72 -3.84 -2.59
N GLY A 69 -13.94 -3.42 -2.92
CA GLY A 69 -14.67 -2.41 -2.17
C GLY A 69 -14.96 -2.82 -0.72
N ILE A 70 -15.34 -4.08 -0.51
CA ILE A 70 -15.54 -4.63 0.83
C ILE A 70 -14.22 -4.63 1.60
N LEU A 71 -13.17 -5.25 1.05
CA LEU A 71 -11.91 -5.44 1.74
C LEU A 71 -11.18 -4.11 2.03
N VAL A 72 -11.04 -3.26 1.02
CA VAL A 72 -10.21 -2.04 1.09
C VAL A 72 -10.96 -0.86 1.67
N ALA A 73 -12.18 -0.60 1.21
CA ALA A 73 -12.90 0.62 1.58
C ALA A 73 -13.75 0.44 2.85
N ARG A 74 -14.42 -0.72 3.00
CA ARG A 74 -15.29 -0.98 4.16
C ARG A 74 -14.53 -1.58 5.34
N GLU A 75 -13.76 -2.64 5.11
CA GLU A 75 -12.99 -3.32 6.16
C GLU A 75 -11.65 -2.64 6.46
N LYS A 76 -11.25 -1.66 5.62
CA LYS A 76 -10.01 -0.90 5.76
C LYS A 76 -8.76 -1.79 5.82
N PHE A 77 -8.82 -2.96 5.18
CA PHE A 77 -7.72 -3.90 5.17
C PHE A 77 -6.58 -3.37 4.29
N ARG A 78 -5.34 -3.70 4.68
CA ARG A 78 -4.09 -3.39 3.96
C ARG A 78 -3.20 -4.63 3.93
N PRO A 79 -2.32 -4.79 2.92
CA PRO A 79 -1.44 -5.94 2.84
C PRO A 79 -0.59 -6.11 4.11
N ARG A 80 -0.53 -7.34 4.62
CA ARG A 80 0.27 -7.62 5.82
C ARG A 80 1.76 -7.56 5.52
N PHE A 81 2.53 -6.99 6.43
CA PHE A 81 3.98 -7.02 6.32
C PHE A 81 4.52 -8.42 6.65
N PRO A 82 5.62 -8.86 6.02
CA PRO A 82 6.30 -10.11 6.38
C PRO A 82 6.75 -10.09 7.85
N GLU A 83 6.59 -11.20 8.56
CA GLU A 83 7.06 -11.37 9.95
C GLU A 83 8.58 -11.17 10.11
N ALA A 84 9.34 -11.42 9.03
CA ALA A 84 10.77 -11.15 8.95
C ALA A 84 11.10 -9.66 9.16
N TRP A 85 10.18 -8.75 8.82
CA TRP A 85 10.35 -7.30 8.95
C TRP A 85 10.08 -6.83 10.39
N LYS A 86 10.90 -7.35 11.31
CA LYS A 86 10.81 -7.04 12.74
C LYS A 86 11.10 -5.56 12.99
N GLU A 87 10.47 -5.01 14.04
CA GLU A 87 10.55 -3.59 14.40
C GLU A 87 11.89 -3.18 15.06
N ASN A 88 12.83 -4.12 15.22
CA ASN A 88 14.14 -3.85 15.79
C ASN A 88 15.09 -3.14 14.81
N SER A 89 14.76 -3.09 13.52
CA SER A 89 15.47 -2.30 12.53
C SER A 89 14.76 -0.97 12.29
N LEU A 90 15.46 0.14 12.52
CA LEU A 90 14.93 1.49 12.26
C LEU A 90 14.57 1.66 10.78
N ALA A 91 15.40 1.15 9.87
CA ALA A 91 15.16 1.23 8.44
C ALA A 91 13.88 0.50 8.02
N LEU A 92 13.63 -0.70 8.56
CA LEU A 92 12.40 -1.45 8.27
C LEU A 92 11.17 -0.76 8.86
N ARG A 93 11.30 -0.14 10.03
CA ARG A 93 10.22 0.64 10.63
C ARG A 93 9.84 1.82 9.75
N SER A 94 10.81 2.65 9.37
CA SER A 94 10.58 3.81 8.51
C SER A 94 10.03 3.42 7.14
N LEU A 95 10.45 2.27 6.61
CA LEU A 95 9.92 1.72 5.37
C LEU A 95 8.44 1.33 5.51
N LYS A 96 8.06 0.62 6.58
CA LYS A 96 6.67 0.27 6.90
C LYS A 96 5.80 1.53 7.07
N GLU A 97 6.25 2.48 7.87
CA GLU A 97 5.57 3.76 8.10
C GLU A 97 5.34 4.51 6.78
N THR A 98 6.35 4.53 5.89
CA THR A 98 6.22 5.17 4.57
C THR A 98 5.14 4.50 3.71
N MET A 99 5.08 3.17 3.69
CA MET A 99 4.00 2.44 2.99
C MET A 99 2.63 2.68 3.64
N GLU A 100 2.58 2.71 4.96
CA GLU A 100 1.37 2.97 5.74
C GLU A 100 0.79 4.35 5.48
N ASP A 101 1.64 5.38 5.49
CA ASP A 101 1.26 6.74 5.15
C ASP A 101 0.89 6.88 3.66
N CYS A 102 1.44 6.07 2.75
CA CYS A 102 1.04 6.10 1.33
C CYS A 102 -0.36 5.52 1.11
N TRP A 103 -0.73 4.46 1.83
CA TRP A 103 -2.01 3.77 1.64
C TRP A 103 -3.07 4.12 2.67
N ASP A 104 -2.96 5.27 3.35
CA ASP A 104 -3.94 5.71 4.35
C ASP A 104 -5.37 5.69 3.77
N GLN A 105 -6.33 5.40 4.65
CA GLN A 105 -7.74 5.42 4.30
C GLN A 105 -8.19 6.81 3.86
N ASP A 106 -7.70 7.85 4.53
CA ASP A 106 -7.96 9.25 4.20
C ASP A 106 -6.96 9.73 3.14
N ALA A 107 -7.48 10.17 2.00
CA ALA A 107 -6.66 10.67 0.91
C ALA A 107 -5.87 11.93 1.28
N GLU A 108 -6.37 12.76 2.21
CA GLU A 108 -5.68 13.99 2.63
C GLU A 108 -4.55 13.72 3.62
N ALA A 109 -4.57 12.57 4.31
CA ALA A 109 -3.53 12.15 5.24
C ALA A 109 -2.33 11.49 4.54
N ARG A 110 -2.48 11.13 3.26
CA ARG A 110 -1.45 10.44 2.50
C ARG A 110 -0.26 11.34 2.17
N LEU A 111 0.91 10.72 2.04
CA LEU A 111 2.12 11.41 1.58
C LEU A 111 1.94 12.03 0.19
N THR A 112 2.76 13.03 -0.12
CA THR A 112 2.99 13.38 -1.52
C THR A 112 3.98 12.39 -2.13
N ALA A 113 3.97 12.22 -3.45
CA ALA A 113 4.95 11.39 -4.14
C ALA A 113 6.40 11.81 -3.83
N GLN A 114 6.66 13.12 -3.75
CA GLN A 114 7.96 13.65 -3.36
C GLN A 114 8.34 13.26 -1.92
N CYS A 115 7.42 13.36 -0.96
CA CYS A 115 7.71 12.96 0.42
C CYS A 115 7.94 11.45 0.54
N ALA A 116 7.21 10.64 -0.24
CA ALA A 116 7.41 9.21 -0.31
C ALA A 116 8.79 8.85 -0.90
N GLU A 117 9.28 9.60 -1.90
CA GLU A 117 10.64 9.45 -2.44
C GLU A 117 11.71 9.84 -1.41
N GLU A 118 11.55 10.99 -0.72
CA GLU A 118 12.53 11.49 0.25
C GLU A 118 12.72 10.59 1.48
N ARG A 119 11.74 9.72 1.78
CA ARG A 119 11.79 8.77 2.90
C ARG A 119 12.42 7.41 2.56
N LEU A 120 12.74 7.16 1.27
CA LEU A 120 13.39 5.93 0.79
C LEU A 120 14.91 6.07 0.66
#